data_AF-A0A915MKV9-F1
#
_entry.id   AF-A0A915MKV9-F1
#
_cell.length_a   1.000
_cell.length_b   1.000
_cell.length_c   1.000
_cell.angle_alpha   90.00
_cell.angle_beta   90.00
_cell.angle_gamma   90.00
#
_symmetry.space_group_name_H-M   'P 1'
#
loop_
_entity.id
_entity.type
_entity.pdbx_description
1 polymer ?
#
loop_
_entity_poly.entity_id
_entity_poly.type
_entity_poly.pdbx_seq_one_letter_code
_entity_poly.pdbx_strand_id
1 'polypeptide(L)'
;EFLYKCECKKGYTDASPKGSIPGSVCVLDYCSDVNYCPSNTSCVNTEQQAECQCHKGFVDIRHSESRMSLGFSSDQYCLSPHDVDECALGLHNCSSYAICTNLPEGYSCQCPPGWEDG
;
A
#
# COMPACT_ATOMS: atom_id res chain seq x y z
N GLU A 1 -38.02 -4.93 9.93
CA GLU A 1 -37.13 -5.03 11.11
C GLU A 1 -36.59 -6.45 11.19
N PHE A 2 -35.27 -6.62 11.34
CA PHE A 2 -34.69 -7.94 11.63
C PHE A 2 -34.69 -8.14 13.15
N LEU A 3 -35.28 -9.25 13.62
CA LEU A 3 -35.48 -9.54 15.05
C LEU A 3 -34.20 -10.04 15.76
N TYR A 4 -33.11 -10.24 15.01
CA TYR A 4 -31.83 -10.76 15.48
C TYR A 4 -30.67 -10.09 14.73
N LYS A 5 -29.55 -9.90 15.44
CA LYS A 5 -28.31 -9.33 14.90
C LYS A 5 -27.23 -10.41 14.95
N CYS A 6 -26.56 -10.66 13.84
CA CYS A 6 -25.37 -11.51 13.80
C CYS A 6 -24.13 -10.63 14.01
N GLU A 7 -23.18 -11.14 14.79
CA GLU A 7 -21.90 -10.49 15.06
C GLU A 7 -20.81 -11.56 15.04
N CYS A 8 -19.65 -11.22 14.49
CA CYS A 8 -18.51 -12.12 14.48
C CYS A 8 -17.92 -12.28 15.89
N LYS A 9 -17.40 -13.48 16.19
CA LYS A 9 -16.70 -13.75 17.46
C LYS A 9 -15.39 -12.97 17.50
N LYS A 10 -14.86 -12.74 18.71
CA LYS A 10 -13.53 -12.15 18.91
C LYS A 10 -12.47 -12.92 18.10
N GLY A 11 -11.65 -12.20 17.35
CA GLY A 11 -10.66 -12.77 16.43
C GLY A 11 -11.19 -13.00 15.01
N TYR A 12 -12.42 -12.58 14.70
CA TYR A 12 -12.99 -12.66 13.36
C TYR A 12 -13.59 -11.31 12.94
N THR A 13 -13.50 -10.98 11.65
CA THR A 13 -14.10 -9.80 11.03
C THR A 13 -15.19 -10.19 10.03
N ASP A 14 -16.13 -9.26 9.79
CA ASP A 14 -17.26 -9.47 8.90
C ASP A 14 -16.85 -9.30 7.43
N ALA A 15 -16.98 -10.39 6.66
CA ALA A 15 -16.74 -10.44 5.22
C ALA A 15 -18.04 -10.68 4.43
N SER A 16 -19.21 -10.45 5.05
CA SER A 16 -20.50 -10.58 4.41
C SER A 16 -20.64 -9.67 3.16
N PRO A 17 -21.09 -10.20 2.01
CA PRO A 17 -21.34 -9.40 0.81
C PRO A 17 -22.30 -8.22 1.08
N LYS A 18 -22.08 -7.10 0.38
CA LYS A 18 -22.97 -5.94 0.48
C LYS A 18 -24.41 -6.33 0.14
N GLY A 19 -25.33 -6.13 1.09
CA GLY A 19 -26.74 -6.48 0.98
C GLY A 19 -27.14 -7.82 1.63
N SER A 20 -26.18 -8.59 2.12
CA SER A 20 -26.44 -9.75 2.98
C SER A 20 -26.49 -9.35 4.46
N ILE A 21 -26.91 -10.28 5.32
CA ILE A 21 -26.98 -10.05 6.77
C ILE A 21 -25.54 -9.84 7.28
N PRO A 22 -25.20 -8.70 7.92
CA PRO A 22 -23.87 -8.49 8.49
C PRO A 22 -23.52 -9.57 9.52
N GLY A 23 -22.28 -10.03 9.52
CA GLY A 23 -21.80 -11.10 10.40
C GLY A 23 -22.30 -12.49 10.02
N SER A 24 -22.85 -12.65 8.80
CA SER A 24 -23.20 -13.98 8.26
C SER A 24 -21.99 -14.73 7.71
N VAL A 25 -20.94 -14.01 7.32
CA VAL A 25 -19.67 -14.56 6.85
C VAL A 25 -18.55 -13.92 7.65
N CYS A 26 -17.96 -14.69 8.57
CA CYS A 26 -16.87 -14.22 9.42
C CYS A 26 -15.56 -14.87 8.98
N VAL A 27 -14.54 -14.06 8.72
CA VAL A 27 -13.17 -14.50 8.40
C VAL A 27 -12.22 -14.18 9.53
N LEU A 28 -11.10 -14.90 9.61
CA LEU A 28 -10.10 -14.67 10.66
C LEU A 28 -9.57 -13.23 10.57
N ASP A 29 -9.53 -12.54 11.69
CA ASP A 29 -8.91 -11.22 11.80
C ASP A 29 -7.42 -11.39 12.07
N TYR A 30 -6.64 -11.48 11.00
CA TYR A 30 -5.19 -11.58 11.06
C TYR A 30 -4.56 -10.34 11.72
N CYS A 31 -5.18 -9.16 11.62
CA CYS A 31 -4.72 -7.94 12.27
C CYS A 31 -4.93 -7.92 13.78
N SER A 32 -5.85 -8.75 14.32
CA SER A 32 -6.01 -8.91 15.76
C SER A 32 -4.81 -9.63 16.43
N ASP A 33 -4.04 -10.41 15.68
CA ASP A 33 -2.87 -11.16 16.17
C ASP A 33 -1.51 -10.61 15.67
N VAL A 34 -1.48 -9.87 14.55
CA VAL A 34 -0.24 -9.27 14.00
C VAL A 34 0.11 -7.98 14.73
N ASN A 35 1.03 -8.08 15.68
CA ASN A 35 1.42 -6.99 16.58
C ASN A 35 2.48 -6.01 16.04
N TYR A 36 2.98 -6.17 14.81
CA TYR A 36 4.02 -5.27 14.30
C TYR A 36 3.87 -4.97 12.80
N CYS A 37 3.28 -3.81 12.51
CA CYS A 37 3.40 -3.13 11.24
C CYS A 37 4.37 -1.94 11.42
N PRO A 38 5.31 -1.70 10.51
CA PRO A 38 6.28 -0.61 10.66
C PRO A 38 5.66 0.79 10.62
N SER A 39 6.46 1.81 10.89
CA SER A 39 6.00 3.21 10.85
C SER A 39 5.37 3.55 9.49
N ASN A 40 4.32 4.37 9.54
CA ASN A 40 3.54 4.81 8.38
C ASN A 40 2.75 3.70 7.66
N THR A 41 2.52 2.56 8.33
CA THR A 41 1.67 1.49 7.82
C THR A 41 0.49 1.21 8.75
N SER A 42 -0.60 0.74 8.17
CA SER A 42 -1.80 0.24 8.82
C SER A 42 -2.04 -1.21 8.41
N CYS A 43 -2.39 -2.07 9.37
CA CYS A 43 -2.73 -3.45 9.05
C CYS A 43 -4.09 -3.54 8.35
N VAL A 44 -4.14 -4.28 7.25
CA VAL A 44 -5.37 -4.61 6.54
C VAL A 44 -5.52 -6.13 6.44
N ASN A 45 -6.73 -6.61 6.74
CA ASN A 45 -7.07 -8.01 6.56
C ASN A 45 -7.34 -8.27 5.07
N THR A 46 -6.57 -9.17 4.48
CA THR A 46 -6.79 -9.70 3.13
C THR A 46 -7.45 -11.08 3.21
N GLU A 47 -7.79 -11.70 2.07
CA GLU A 47 -8.50 -12.99 2.05
C GLU A 47 -7.76 -14.12 2.80
N GLN A 48 -6.42 -14.10 2.79
CA GLN A 48 -5.60 -15.18 3.32
C GLN A 48 -4.49 -14.74 4.29
N GLN A 49 -4.31 -13.43 4.51
CA GLN A 49 -3.24 -12.91 5.39
C GLN A 49 -3.52 -11.48 5.91
N ALA A 50 -2.78 -11.06 6.93
CA ALA A 50 -2.62 -9.65 7.26
C ALA A 50 -1.56 -9.03 6.36
N GLU A 51 -1.86 -7.89 5.76
CA GLU A 51 -0.88 -7.10 5.02
C GLU A 51 -0.76 -5.70 5.65
N CYS A 52 0.47 -5.21 5.81
CA CYS A 52 0.69 -3.83 6.23
C CYS A 52 0.64 -2.92 5.00
N GLN A 53 -0.33 -2.01 4.95
CA GLN A 53 -0.52 -1.05 3.87
C GLN A 53 -0.06 0.35 4.28
N CYS A 54 0.58 1.09 3.38
CA CYS A 54 0.97 2.46 3.65
C CYS A 54 -0.23 3.36 3.98
N HIS A 55 -0.03 4.31 4.88
CA HIS A 55 -0.99 5.38 5.10
C HIS A 55 -1.23 6.19 3.82
N LYS A 56 -2.42 6.76 3.69
CA LYS A 56 -2.78 7.59 2.53
C LYS A 56 -1.78 8.73 2.36
N GLY A 57 -1.23 8.86 1.16
CA GLY A 57 -0.24 9.88 0.81
C GLY A 57 1.21 9.46 1.03
N PHE A 58 1.49 8.25 1.52
CA PHE A 58 2.83 7.69 1.58
C PHE A 58 3.11 6.81 0.35
N VAL A 59 4.38 6.76 -0.04
CA VAL A 59 4.86 5.95 -1.17
C VAL A 59 5.41 4.63 -0.67
N ASP A 60 4.94 3.53 -1.26
CA ASP A 60 5.37 2.17 -0.95
C ASP A 60 6.68 1.85 -1.67
N ILE A 61 7.75 1.62 -0.90
CA ILE A 61 9.08 1.34 -1.42
C ILE A 61 9.44 -0.14 -1.42
N ARG A 62 8.54 -1.03 -0.98
CA ARG A 62 8.81 -2.48 -0.85
C ARG A 62 9.23 -3.11 -2.17
N HIS A 63 8.69 -2.62 -3.27
CA HIS A 63 8.95 -3.12 -4.63
C HIS A 63 10.23 -2.57 -5.27
N SER A 64 10.95 -1.65 -4.62
CA SER A 64 12.20 -1.12 -5.16
C SER A 64 13.36 -2.10 -4.95
N GLU A 65 13.98 -2.53 -6.05
CA GLU A 65 15.20 -3.35 -6.03
C GLU A 65 16.41 -2.55 -5.48
N SER A 66 16.38 -1.22 -5.63
CA SER A 66 17.43 -0.30 -5.16
C SER A 66 17.29 0.08 -3.68
N ARG A 67 16.25 -0.38 -2.99
CA ARG A 67 15.98 -0.01 -1.59
C ARG A 67 17.16 -0.30 -0.66
N MET A 68 17.77 -1.48 -0.81
CA MET A 68 18.89 -1.91 0.04
C MET A 68 20.19 -1.18 -0.31
N SER A 69 20.41 -0.83 -1.59
CA SER A 69 21.60 -0.10 -2.03
C SER A 69 21.56 1.38 -1.64
N LEU A 70 20.36 1.96 -1.49
CA LEU A 70 20.14 3.32 -1.01
C LEU A 70 20.18 3.45 0.52
N GLY A 71 20.41 2.36 1.25
CA GLY A 71 20.58 2.38 2.71
C GLY A 71 19.28 2.38 3.52
N PHE A 72 18.13 2.07 2.90
CA PHE A 72 16.87 1.93 3.64
C PHE A 72 16.85 0.63 4.45
N SER A 73 16.37 0.72 5.69
CA SER A 73 16.32 -0.42 6.61
C SER A 73 15.25 -1.44 6.20
N SER A 74 15.39 -2.72 6.59
CA SER A 74 14.40 -3.77 6.31
C SER A 74 12.97 -3.42 6.74
N ASP A 75 12.83 -2.52 7.71
CA ASP A 75 11.56 -2.16 8.32
C ASP A 75 10.98 -0.85 7.75
N GLN A 76 11.63 -0.24 6.75
CA GLN A 76 11.09 0.91 6.02
C GLN A 76 10.33 0.45 4.78
N TYR A 77 9.00 0.54 4.86
CA TYR A 77 8.09 0.21 3.76
C TYR A 77 7.47 1.43 3.11
N CYS A 78 7.23 2.50 3.86
CA CYS A 78 6.47 3.65 3.40
C CYS A 78 7.19 4.95 3.74
N LEU A 79 7.45 5.77 2.72
CA LEU A 79 8.11 7.06 2.84
C LEU A 79 7.17 8.21 2.48
N SER A 80 7.45 9.37 3.06
CA SER A 80 6.82 10.62 2.64
C SER A 80 7.17 10.91 1.18
N PRO A 81 6.23 11.41 0.36
CA PRO A 81 6.49 11.79 -1.03
C PRO A 81 7.53 12.91 -1.15
N HIS A 82 7.85 13.60 -0.05
CA HIS A 82 8.92 14.60 0.01
C HIS A 82 10.32 13.99 0.22
N ASP A 83 10.41 12.80 0.80
CA ASP A 83 11.67 12.14 1.15
C ASP A 83 12.00 10.96 0.23
N VAL A 84 11.06 10.62 -0.66
CA VAL A 84 11.19 9.54 -1.63
C VAL A 84 11.76 10.10 -2.94
N ASP A 85 12.59 9.31 -3.61
CA ASP A 85 13.02 9.57 -4.96
C ASP A 85 12.58 8.38 -5.82
N GLU A 86 11.41 8.50 -6.46
CA GLU A 86 10.86 7.41 -7.27
C GLU A 86 11.74 7.11 -8.49
N CYS A 87 12.52 8.09 -8.96
CA CYS A 87 13.48 7.88 -10.04
C CYS A 87 14.65 7.00 -9.60
N ALA A 88 15.24 7.30 -8.43
CA ALA A 88 16.34 6.50 -7.88
C ALA A 88 15.89 5.11 -7.41
N LEU A 89 14.66 5.02 -6.89
CA LEU A 89 14.06 3.77 -6.44
C LEU A 89 13.49 2.93 -7.59
N GLY A 90 13.38 3.46 -8.80
CA GLY A 90 12.76 2.77 -9.94
C GLY A 90 11.27 2.49 -9.72
N LEU A 91 10.61 3.30 -8.90
CA LEU A 91 9.17 3.21 -8.59
C LEU A 91 8.31 4.08 -9.51
N HIS A 92 8.92 4.71 -10.51
CA HIS A 92 8.23 5.49 -11.51
C HIS A 92 7.60 4.60 -12.59
N ASN A 93 6.51 5.07 -13.19
CA ASN A 93 5.88 4.42 -14.36
C ASN A 93 6.26 5.10 -15.69
N CYS A 94 7.31 5.94 -15.70
CA CYS A 94 7.78 6.58 -16.93
C CYS A 94 8.07 5.56 -18.03
N SER A 95 7.77 5.93 -19.28
CA SER A 95 8.21 5.17 -20.46
C SER A 95 9.72 4.95 -20.44
N SER A 96 10.19 3.84 -21.00
CA SER A 96 11.62 3.55 -21.13
C SER A 96 12.41 4.59 -21.92
N TYR A 97 11.71 5.41 -22.72
CA TYR A 97 12.29 6.53 -23.48
C TYR A 97 12.10 7.88 -22.80
N ALA A 98 11.34 7.97 -21.70
CA ALA A 98 11.10 9.20 -20.97
C ALA A 98 12.16 9.42 -19.88
N ILE A 99 12.46 10.69 -19.63
CA ILE A 99 13.36 11.14 -18.56
C ILE A 99 12.54 11.29 -17.29
N CYS A 100 12.89 10.54 -16.25
CA CYS A 100 12.33 10.71 -14.91
C CYS A 100 13.03 11.86 -14.19
N THR A 101 12.25 12.80 -13.66
CA THR A 101 12.72 13.89 -12.81
C THR A 101 12.02 13.80 -11.47
N ASN A 102 12.79 13.62 -10.40
CA ASN A 102 12.27 13.63 -9.04
C ASN A 102 11.81 15.04 -8.66
N LEU A 103 10.66 15.17 -8.02
CA LEU A 103 10.10 16.42 -7.53
C LEU A 103 9.93 16.35 -6.00
N PRO A 104 9.79 17.50 -5.31
CA PRO A 104 9.47 17.49 -3.89
C PRO A 104 8.14 16.80 -3.57
N GLU A 105 7.23 16.64 -4.53
CA GLU A 105 5.97 15.93 -4.36
C GLU A 105 5.79 14.97 -5.53
N GLY A 106 6.44 13.81 -5.44
CA GLY A 106 6.40 12.77 -6.47
C GLY A 106 7.41 12.96 -7.59
N TYR A 107 7.07 12.53 -8.81
CA TYR A 107 7.97 12.58 -9.97
C TYR A 107 7.26 13.06 -11.23
N SER A 108 8.05 13.52 -12.20
CA SER A 108 7.59 13.88 -13.54
C SER A 108 8.34 13.08 -14.59
N CYS A 109 7.61 12.58 -15.59
CA CYS A 109 8.17 11.94 -16.76
C CYS A 109 8.12 12.92 -17.94
N GLN A 110 9.26 13.19 -18.57
CA GLN A 110 9.34 14.08 -19.72
C GLN A 110 9.94 13.36 -20.92
N CYS A 111 9.30 13.47 -22.08
CA CYS A 111 9.87 12.94 -23.31
C CYS A 111 11.13 13.76 -23.69
N PRO A 112 12.15 13.12 -24.29
CA PRO A 112 13.31 13.81 -24.83
C PRO A 112 12.90 14.86 -25.87
N PRO A 113 13.71 15.91 -26.09
CA PRO A 113 13.43 16.92 -27.10
C PRO A 113 13.13 16.29 -28.47
N GLY A 114 11.99 16.63 -29.06
CA GLY A 114 11.54 16.11 -30.36
C GLY A 114 10.64 14.87 -30.30
N TRP A 115 10.23 14.42 -29.11
CA TRP A 115 9.30 13.31 -28.90
C TRP A 115 8.03 13.80 -28.20
N GLU A 116 6.88 13.29 -28.61
CA GLU A 116 5.55 13.64 -28.08
C GLU A 116 4.91 12.38 -27.49
N ASP A 117 4.18 12.53 -26.38
CA ASP A 117 3.38 11.44 -25.80
C ASP A 117 2.16 11.22 -26.71
N GLY A 118 2.11 10.06 -27.36
CA GLY A 118 1.15 9.74 -28.44
C GLY A 118 -0.03 8.90 -27.99
#